data_AF-A0AAE0J4N2-F1
#
_entry.id   AF-A0AAE0J4N2-F1
#
_cell.length_a   1.000
_cell.length_b   1.000
_cell.length_c   1.000
_cell.angle_alpha   90.00
_cell.angle_beta   90.00
_cell.angle_gamma   90.00
#
_symmetry.space_group_name_H-M   'P 1'
#
loop_
_entity.id
_entity.type
_entity.pdbx_description
1 polymer ?
#
loop_
_entity_poly.entity_id
_entity_poly.type
_entity_poly.pdbx_seq_one_letter_code
_entity_poly.pdbx_strand_id
1 'polypeptide(L)'
;MSVARSKAQHLPVTATDLLACDEEQLVQYLKRNKVDEGYDISSLVGVRGLAKSQRNELEQKLNGAALRPEPNVDGLDVDGLFTRLRNLADRQYDPPSLLEPRLSPAESVESTPPPIAPQMLEVSSREELIKDGGRAACSAEELSDMLVEPTTRSKAILPWLTDDPDTETGVGEIKTVFSRQLARWWNFRKSQLSNRGLDDSEEGFSAYLEAKRRIYEGIGAQAMVSAPSFNETVRRLWQHMPASRQLPDGQSFSVYKKAVQTRLTPHHFTRRPRLLKNPHKQDAWTNWLEYLNFEKWCLEPLLTATAESFLEEQQSSRPVASSFTRPRRGPRAKTVISPAAKELEATQAAELDASNNNNNNNNNSIHNLIRETKPPHKREQAAAFYQMHRVEWVIREARLMEAEMSQQQRGTAKRNNTKDVSTRESKKRRRDDDEEEVVPPESQSQSKRARGGGVGSENAASSGATRDRPQTTRRVRRSARLASLQNGV
;
A
#
# COMPACT_ATOMS: atom_id res chain seq x y z
N MET A 1 -21.32 58.37 5.97
CA MET A 1 -19.94 58.20 6.50
C MET A 1 -19.95 57.04 7.50
N SER A 2 -18.99 56.11 7.45
CA SER A 2 -18.56 55.30 8.59
C SER A 2 -17.31 54.49 8.24
N VAL A 3 -16.17 55.04 8.69
CA VAL A 3 -14.88 54.41 9.02
C VAL A 3 -14.51 53.10 8.29
N ALA A 4 -13.62 53.21 7.31
CA ALA A 4 -12.83 52.08 6.84
C ALA A 4 -11.88 51.58 7.95
N ARG A 5 -11.92 50.28 8.27
CA ARG A 5 -10.87 49.65 9.09
C ARG A 5 -9.63 49.43 8.21
N SER A 6 -8.60 50.25 8.43
CA SER A 6 -7.30 50.10 7.77
C SER A 6 -6.71 48.71 8.02
N LYS A 7 -6.47 47.95 6.94
CA LYS A 7 -5.55 46.80 7.00
C LYS A 7 -4.15 47.34 7.22
N ALA A 8 -3.65 47.25 8.45
CA ALA A 8 -2.23 47.40 8.71
C ALA A 8 -1.48 46.26 8.00
N GLN A 9 -0.80 46.58 6.90
CA GLN A 9 0.13 45.68 6.24
C GLN A 9 1.37 45.57 7.15
N HIS A 10 1.38 44.58 8.05
CA HIS A 10 2.62 44.17 8.70
C HIS A 10 3.57 43.63 7.63
N LEU A 11 4.84 44.04 7.68
CA LEU A 11 5.86 43.53 6.75
C LEU A 11 5.97 42.00 6.90
N PRO A 12 6.21 41.26 5.80
CA PRO A 12 6.45 39.83 5.87
C PRO A 12 7.77 39.58 6.61
N VAL A 13 7.69 38.91 7.76
CA VAL A 13 8.87 38.48 8.53
C VAL A 13 9.67 37.49 7.68
N THR A 14 10.94 37.77 7.45
CA THR A 14 11.80 36.87 6.67
C THR A 14 12.49 35.85 7.54
N ALA A 15 12.91 34.74 6.94
CA ALA A 15 13.67 33.70 7.63
C ALA A 15 15.01 34.19 8.20
N THR A 16 15.57 35.26 7.64
CA THR A 16 16.79 35.92 8.14
C THR A 16 16.51 36.74 9.40
N ASP A 17 15.33 37.37 9.49
CA ASP A 17 14.93 38.14 10.67
C ASP A 17 14.74 37.21 11.88
N LEU A 18 14.09 36.05 11.70
CA LEU A 18 13.94 35.05 12.77
C LEU A 18 15.27 34.44 13.23
N LEU A 19 16.27 34.35 12.36
CA LEU A 19 17.63 33.93 12.78
C LEU A 19 18.31 34.98 13.66
N ALA A 20 18.05 36.27 13.41
CA ALA A 20 18.57 37.39 14.19
C ALA A 20 17.79 37.66 15.50
N CYS A 21 16.56 37.17 15.62
CA CYS A 21 15.78 37.25 16.86
C CYS A 21 16.45 36.54 18.04
N ASP A 22 16.22 37.11 19.23
CA ASP A 22 16.43 36.45 20.52
C ASP A 22 15.34 35.38 20.78
N GLU A 23 15.55 34.59 21.84
CA GLU A 23 14.70 33.44 22.14
C GLU A 23 13.29 33.87 22.60
N GLU A 24 13.21 34.99 23.33
CA GLU A 24 11.96 35.60 23.79
C GLU A 24 11.08 36.11 22.63
N GLN A 25 11.67 36.79 21.64
CA GLN A 25 10.99 37.22 20.42
C GLN A 25 10.50 36.02 19.60
N LEU A 26 11.28 34.93 19.57
CA LEU A 26 10.91 33.72 18.84
C LEU A 26 9.72 33.00 19.48
N VAL A 27 9.69 32.91 20.82
CA VAL A 27 8.51 32.43 21.57
C VAL A 27 7.30 33.33 21.30
N GLN A 28 7.46 34.65 21.27
CA GLN A 28 6.36 35.57 20.99
C GLN A 28 5.85 35.45 19.55
N TYR A 29 6.73 35.21 18.57
CA TYR A 29 6.36 34.91 17.18
C TYR A 29 5.59 33.59 17.07
N LEU A 30 6.04 32.53 17.74
CA LEU A 30 5.33 31.24 17.78
C LEU A 30 3.94 31.38 18.42
N LYS A 31 3.82 32.10 19.56
CA LYS A 31 2.51 32.40 20.19
C LYS A 31 1.55 33.11 19.24
N ARG A 32 2.05 34.01 18.38
CA ARG A 32 1.23 34.76 17.41
C ARG A 32 0.80 33.94 16.19
N ASN A 33 1.44 32.80 15.92
CA ASN A 33 1.14 31.91 14.80
C ASN A 33 0.65 30.52 15.27
N LYS A 34 0.15 30.40 16.51
CA LYS A 34 -0.41 29.15 17.04
C LYS A 34 -1.76 28.83 16.36
N VAL A 35 -1.92 27.57 15.95
CA VAL A 35 -3.13 26.98 15.36
C VAL A 35 -3.50 25.74 16.17
N ASP A 36 -4.73 25.24 16.06
CA ASP A 36 -5.26 24.16 16.91
C ASP A 36 -4.41 22.88 16.98
N GLU A 37 -3.63 22.57 15.92
CA GLU A 37 -2.71 21.42 15.84
C GLU A 37 -1.21 21.80 15.70
N GLY A 38 -0.81 23.06 15.95
CA GLY A 38 0.62 23.43 15.90
C GLY A 38 0.92 24.92 15.70
N TYR A 39 1.94 25.21 14.89
CA TYR A 39 2.39 26.58 14.56
C TYR A 39 2.43 26.78 13.04
N ASP A 40 1.72 27.79 12.52
CA ASP A 40 1.74 28.12 11.10
C ASP A 40 2.94 29.00 10.73
N ILE A 41 4.04 28.34 10.37
CA ILE A 41 5.26 28.98 9.86
C ILE A 41 5.24 29.17 8.32
N SER A 42 4.11 28.90 7.64
CA SER A 42 3.99 28.99 6.18
C SER A 42 4.16 30.42 5.63
N SER A 43 4.06 31.42 6.51
CA SER A 43 4.25 32.84 6.18
C SER A 43 5.71 33.25 5.99
N LEU A 44 6.69 32.38 6.31
CA LEU A 44 8.11 32.72 6.25
C LEU A 44 8.68 32.80 4.84
N VAL A 45 8.93 34.03 4.39
CA VAL A 45 9.59 34.31 3.13
C VAL A 45 11.11 34.13 3.28
N GLY A 46 11.74 33.46 2.32
CA GLY A 46 13.21 33.35 2.22
C GLY A 46 13.84 32.07 2.77
N VAL A 47 13.10 31.19 3.47
CA VAL A 47 13.62 29.93 4.04
C VAL A 47 14.40 29.09 3.01
N ARG A 48 13.90 29.03 1.76
CA ARG A 48 14.51 28.27 0.66
C ARG A 48 15.84 28.85 0.15
N GLY A 49 16.14 30.12 0.46
CA GLY A 49 17.37 30.81 0.09
C GLY A 49 18.48 30.71 1.14
N LEU A 50 18.20 30.18 2.34
CA LEU A 50 19.18 30.02 3.40
C LEU A 50 20.13 28.83 3.15
N ALA A 51 21.39 29.00 3.55
CA ALA A 51 22.37 27.92 3.55
C ALA A 51 21.93 26.76 4.45
N LYS A 52 22.46 25.54 4.21
CA LYS A 52 22.05 24.35 4.99
C LYS A 52 22.31 24.52 6.49
N SER A 53 23.44 25.12 6.87
CA SER A 53 23.77 25.45 8.27
C SER A 53 22.73 26.39 8.90
N GLN A 54 22.38 27.48 8.22
CA GLN A 54 21.40 28.48 8.68
C GLN A 54 19.99 27.90 8.80
N ARG A 55 19.60 26.95 7.95
CA ARG A 55 18.32 26.24 8.08
C ARG A 55 18.28 25.33 9.30
N ASN A 56 19.35 24.57 9.53
CA ASN A 56 19.47 23.73 10.73
C ASN A 56 19.46 24.58 12.02
N GLU A 57 20.12 25.75 12.01
CA GLU A 57 20.12 26.69 13.14
C GLU A 57 18.73 27.27 13.43
N LEU A 58 18.00 27.68 12.38
CA LEU A 58 16.62 28.16 12.50
C LEU A 58 15.67 27.08 13.04
N GLU A 59 15.80 25.85 12.55
CA GLU A 59 15.06 24.67 13.03
C GLU A 59 15.36 24.39 14.50
N GLN A 60 16.63 24.41 14.90
CA GLN A 60 17.04 24.20 16.29
C GLN A 60 16.51 25.30 17.23
N LYS A 61 16.58 26.57 16.82
CA LYS A 61 16.02 27.69 17.58
C LYS A 61 14.48 27.57 17.74
N LEU A 62 13.75 27.28 16.66
CA LEU A 62 12.29 27.14 16.69
C LEU A 62 11.84 25.97 17.56
N ASN A 63 12.52 24.82 17.47
CA ASN A 63 12.23 23.66 18.33
C ASN A 63 12.54 23.95 19.81
N GLY A 64 13.63 24.65 20.11
CA GLY A 64 13.95 25.08 21.47
C GLY A 64 12.87 25.99 22.07
N ALA A 65 12.43 27.01 21.32
CA ALA A 65 11.38 27.93 21.73
C ALA A 65 10.01 27.24 21.88
N ALA A 66 9.68 26.24 21.05
CA ALA A 66 8.44 25.49 21.12
C ALA A 66 8.37 24.49 22.31
N LEU A 67 9.53 24.01 22.80
CA LEU A 67 9.62 23.04 23.89
C LEU A 67 9.68 23.66 25.29
N ARG A 68 9.67 24.99 25.41
CA ARG A 68 9.81 25.67 26.70
C ARG A 68 8.47 25.70 27.47
N PRO A 69 8.40 25.20 28.72
CA PRO A 69 7.19 25.31 29.54
C PRO A 69 6.85 26.76 29.87
N GLU A 70 5.56 27.11 29.78
CA GLU A 70 5.03 28.40 30.23
C GLU A 70 5.21 28.56 31.76
N PRO A 71 5.79 29.67 32.26
CA PRO A 71 5.62 30.04 33.66
C PRO A 71 4.23 30.69 33.85
N ASN A 72 3.33 29.95 34.51
CA ASN A 72 1.97 30.33 34.93
C ASN A 72 0.92 30.61 33.84
N VAL A 73 0.10 29.60 33.54
CA VAL A 73 -1.37 29.72 33.60
C VAL A 73 -1.93 28.45 34.26
N ASP A 74 -2.79 28.63 35.27
CA ASP A 74 -3.59 27.65 36.03
C ASP A 74 -2.86 26.48 36.71
N GLY A 75 -2.87 26.51 38.06
CA GLY A 75 -2.12 25.60 38.91
C GLY A 75 -2.69 24.19 38.96
N LEU A 76 -1.94 23.22 38.44
CA LEU A 76 -2.02 21.83 38.89
C LEU A 76 -1.33 21.74 40.26
N ASP A 77 -2.10 21.49 41.32
CA ASP A 77 -1.56 21.20 42.65
C ASP A 77 -0.89 19.81 42.65
N VAL A 78 0.39 19.79 42.31
CA VAL A 78 1.22 18.59 42.25
C VAL A 78 1.35 17.94 43.64
N ASP A 79 1.42 18.72 44.71
CA ASP A 79 1.49 18.21 46.08
C ASP A 79 0.15 17.57 46.51
N GLY A 80 -0.98 18.14 46.08
CA GLY A 80 -2.31 17.52 46.20
C GLY A 80 -2.45 16.22 45.42
N LEU A 81 -1.84 16.12 44.23
CA LEU A 81 -1.81 14.88 43.44
C LEU A 81 -0.96 13.80 44.12
N PHE A 82 0.25 14.14 44.60
CA PHE A 82 1.10 13.21 45.35
C PHE A 82 0.45 12.77 46.67
N THR A 83 -0.28 13.67 47.34
CA THR A 83 -1.02 13.33 48.56
C THR A 83 -2.17 12.36 48.29
N ARG A 84 -2.91 12.55 47.18
CA ARG A 84 -3.96 11.60 46.75
C ARG A 84 -3.41 10.23 46.36
N LEU A 85 -2.28 10.18 45.64
CA LEU A 85 -1.61 8.92 45.28
C LEU A 85 -1.11 8.17 46.52
N ARG A 86 -0.56 8.87 47.51
CA ARG A 86 -0.13 8.27 48.79
C ARG A 86 -1.31 7.70 49.57
N ASN A 87 -2.43 8.44 49.66
CA ASN A 87 -3.65 7.98 50.32
C ASN A 87 -4.35 6.80 49.61
N LEU A 88 -4.11 6.60 48.31
CA LEU A 88 -4.55 5.41 47.58
C LEU A 88 -3.66 4.20 47.83
N ALA A 89 -2.34 4.40 48.00
CA ALA A 89 -1.38 3.33 48.30
C ALA A 89 -1.54 2.75 49.71
N ASP A 90 -1.94 3.56 50.71
CA ASP A 90 -2.16 3.11 52.10
C ASP A 90 -3.47 2.32 52.33
N ARG A 91 -4.34 2.21 51.32
CA ARG A 91 -5.60 1.47 51.44
C ARG A 91 -5.41 -0.03 51.15
N GLN A 92 -5.14 -0.79 52.21
CA GLN A 92 -5.26 -2.26 52.17
C GLN A 92 -6.71 -2.69 51.83
N TYR A 93 -6.81 -3.81 51.11
CA TYR A 93 -8.06 -4.35 50.60
C TYR A 93 -8.96 -4.91 51.72
N ASP A 94 -10.25 -4.58 51.67
CA ASP A 94 -11.31 -5.60 51.61
C ASP A 94 -12.59 -5.00 50.99
N PRO A 95 -13.31 -5.72 50.10
CA PRO A 95 -14.49 -5.20 49.42
C PRO A 95 -15.79 -5.45 50.20
N PRO A 96 -16.77 -4.54 50.10
CA PRO A 96 -17.99 -5.00 49.43
C PRO A 96 -18.61 -3.98 48.46
N SER A 97 -19.34 -4.52 47.49
CA SER A 97 -20.19 -3.78 46.54
C SER A 97 -21.28 -2.98 47.27
N LEU A 98 -21.59 -1.76 46.79
CA LEU A 98 -22.96 -1.25 46.59
C LEU A 98 -23.00 0.18 45.98
N LEU A 99 -23.85 0.32 44.96
CA LEU A 99 -24.58 1.52 44.47
C LEU A 99 -23.92 2.58 43.56
N GLU A 100 -24.51 2.62 42.35
CA GLU A 100 -24.99 3.81 41.60
C GLU A 100 -24.03 4.87 41.05
N PRO A 101 -23.83 4.90 39.71
CA PRO A 101 -23.50 6.12 38.99
C PRO A 101 -24.68 7.11 39.06
N ARG A 102 -24.43 8.33 39.56
CA ARG A 102 -25.42 9.41 39.58
C ARG A 102 -25.88 9.76 38.16
N LEU A 103 -27.19 9.74 37.95
CA LEU A 103 -27.85 10.32 36.78
C LEU A 103 -27.74 11.85 36.81
N SER A 104 -27.23 12.42 35.72
CA SER A 104 -27.40 13.84 35.37
C SER A 104 -28.40 13.98 34.20
N PRO A 105 -29.10 15.12 34.04
CA PRO A 105 -30.37 15.12 33.33
C PRO A 105 -30.28 15.15 31.81
N ALA A 106 -30.97 14.19 31.18
CA ALA A 106 -31.60 14.24 29.86
C ALA A 106 -31.10 15.26 28.82
N GLU A 107 -30.08 14.88 28.05
CA GLU A 107 -30.00 15.24 26.63
C GLU A 107 -30.00 13.97 25.76
N SER A 108 -30.63 14.09 24.59
CA SER A 108 -31.05 13.04 23.64
C SER A 108 -30.22 11.75 23.60
N VAL A 109 -30.88 10.60 23.80
CA VAL A 109 -30.32 9.26 23.53
C VAL A 109 -30.23 9.04 22.02
N GLU A 110 -29.14 9.48 21.40
CA GLU A 110 -28.74 8.94 20.10
C GLU A 110 -27.92 7.66 20.35
N SER A 111 -28.50 6.52 19.95
CA SER A 111 -28.04 5.18 20.32
C SER A 111 -26.60 4.94 19.87
N THR A 112 -25.67 4.77 20.82
CA THR A 112 -24.35 4.21 20.49
C THR A 112 -24.53 2.81 19.89
N PRO A 113 -24.11 2.56 18.65
CA PRO A 113 -24.23 1.22 18.06
C PRO A 113 -23.37 0.23 18.85
N PRO A 114 -23.79 -1.05 18.96
CA PRO A 114 -23.04 -2.07 19.68
C PRO A 114 -21.64 -2.25 19.08
N PRO A 115 -20.63 -2.65 19.87
CA PRO A 115 -19.28 -2.86 19.38
C PRO A 115 -19.29 -3.92 18.28
N ILE A 116 -18.85 -3.51 17.09
CA ILE A 116 -18.83 -4.35 15.89
C ILE A 116 -17.88 -5.54 16.14
N ALA A 117 -18.40 -6.76 16.03
CA ALA A 117 -17.60 -7.96 16.16
C ALA A 117 -16.55 -8.02 15.02
N PRO A 118 -15.24 -8.17 15.29
CA PRO A 118 -14.21 -8.22 14.26
C PRO A 118 -14.45 -9.30 13.18
N GLN A 119 -15.10 -10.40 13.55
CA GLN A 119 -15.49 -11.48 12.65
C GLN A 119 -16.43 -11.01 11.51
N MET A 120 -17.36 -10.09 11.80
CA MET A 120 -18.28 -9.55 10.78
C MET A 120 -17.53 -8.71 9.73
N LEU A 121 -16.52 -7.95 10.16
CA LEU A 121 -15.68 -7.14 9.26
C LEU A 121 -14.86 -8.02 8.33
N GLU A 122 -14.33 -9.14 8.81
CA GLU A 122 -13.58 -10.09 7.99
C GLU A 122 -14.46 -10.78 6.95
N VAL A 123 -15.66 -11.23 7.33
CA VAL A 123 -16.64 -11.82 6.39
C VAL A 123 -17.04 -10.80 5.31
N SER A 124 -17.43 -9.57 5.71
CA SER A 124 -17.77 -8.50 4.76
C SER A 124 -16.59 -8.13 3.85
N SER A 125 -15.36 -8.17 4.37
CA SER A 125 -14.14 -7.88 3.60
C SER A 125 -13.83 -8.99 2.59
N ARG A 126 -14.06 -10.26 2.95
CA ARG A 126 -13.93 -11.42 2.03
C ARG A 126 -14.96 -11.35 0.90
N GLU A 127 -16.22 -11.05 1.22
CA GLU A 127 -17.29 -10.93 0.22
C GLU A 127 -17.01 -9.80 -0.77
N GLU A 128 -16.62 -8.62 -0.28
CA GLU A 128 -16.31 -7.48 -1.14
C GLU A 128 -15.03 -7.72 -1.99
N LEU A 129 -14.02 -8.42 -1.46
CA LEU A 129 -12.85 -8.85 -2.21
C LEU A 129 -13.22 -9.75 -3.39
N ILE A 130 -14.08 -10.75 -3.16
CA ILE A 130 -14.57 -11.66 -4.23
C ILE A 130 -15.43 -10.88 -5.23
N LYS A 131 -16.25 -9.93 -4.74
CA LYS A 131 -17.16 -9.12 -5.56
C LYS A 131 -16.44 -8.20 -6.55
N ASP A 132 -15.33 -7.57 -6.16
CA ASP A 132 -14.49 -6.77 -7.07
C ASP A 132 -13.52 -7.64 -7.93
N GLY A 133 -13.65 -8.97 -7.86
CA GLY A 133 -12.91 -9.91 -8.69
C GLY A 133 -11.53 -10.28 -8.17
N GLY A 134 -11.25 -10.06 -6.88
CA GLY A 134 -10.13 -10.64 -6.18
C GLY A 134 -10.38 -12.11 -5.80
N ARG A 135 -9.38 -12.74 -5.16
CA ARG A 135 -9.50 -14.09 -4.59
C ARG A 135 -9.11 -14.07 -3.10
N ALA A 136 -9.91 -14.73 -2.27
CA ALA A 136 -9.61 -14.92 -0.86
C ALA A 136 -8.51 -15.98 -0.69
N ALA A 137 -7.65 -15.84 0.32
CA ALA A 137 -6.57 -16.79 0.60
C ALA A 137 -7.07 -18.16 1.11
N CYS A 138 -8.25 -18.15 1.74
CA CYS A 138 -8.96 -19.31 2.26
C CYS A 138 -10.48 -19.02 2.35
N SER A 139 -11.25 -20.02 2.75
CA SER A 139 -12.66 -19.89 3.12
C SER A 139 -12.85 -19.23 4.50
N ALA A 140 -14.07 -18.82 4.83
CA ALA A 140 -14.34 -18.19 6.12
C ALA A 140 -14.35 -19.23 7.26
N GLU A 141 -14.73 -20.46 6.91
CA GLU A 141 -14.70 -21.67 7.71
C GLU A 141 -13.26 -22.04 8.07
N GLU A 142 -12.37 -22.14 7.07
CA GLU A 142 -10.93 -22.40 7.30
C GLU A 142 -10.27 -21.32 8.16
N LEU A 143 -10.63 -20.04 8.01
CA LEU A 143 -10.10 -18.97 8.87
C LEU A 143 -10.63 -19.10 10.31
N SER A 144 -11.89 -19.51 10.48
CA SER A 144 -12.49 -19.75 11.79
C SER A 144 -11.81 -20.94 12.51
N ASP A 145 -11.56 -22.03 11.79
CA ASP A 145 -10.81 -23.19 12.31
C ASP A 145 -9.39 -22.80 12.74
N MET A 146 -8.69 -21.97 11.94
CA MET A 146 -7.35 -21.45 12.27
C MET A 146 -7.34 -20.53 13.50
N LEU A 147 -8.46 -19.91 13.86
CA LEU A 147 -8.59 -19.11 15.08
C LEU A 147 -8.81 -19.97 16.33
N VAL A 148 -9.33 -21.20 16.18
CA VAL A 148 -9.53 -22.16 17.28
C VAL A 148 -8.24 -22.97 17.53
N GLU A 149 -7.57 -23.42 16.46
CA GLU A 149 -6.29 -24.13 16.53
C GLU A 149 -5.22 -23.45 15.64
N PRO A 150 -4.46 -22.46 16.17
CA PRO A 150 -3.46 -21.71 15.40
C PRO A 150 -2.24 -22.52 14.92
N THR A 151 -2.18 -23.82 15.17
CA THR A 151 -0.98 -24.66 14.95
C THR A 151 -0.80 -25.08 13.50
N THR A 152 0.36 -24.69 12.93
CA THR A 152 1.03 -25.27 11.75
C THR A 152 0.33 -25.18 10.39
N ARG A 153 -0.98 -24.90 10.31
CA ARG A 153 -1.76 -24.82 9.06
C ARG A 153 -1.72 -23.47 8.34
N SER A 154 -1.13 -22.44 8.94
CA SER A 154 -1.16 -21.05 8.44
C SER A 154 -0.50 -20.79 7.08
N LYS A 155 0.04 -21.79 6.37
CA LYS A 155 0.65 -21.64 5.02
C LYS A 155 -0.25 -20.97 3.97
N ALA A 156 -1.58 -21.11 4.09
CA ALA A 156 -2.54 -20.44 3.20
C ALA A 156 -2.59 -18.92 3.45
N ILE A 157 -2.58 -18.51 4.72
CA ILE A 157 -2.68 -17.11 5.15
C ILE A 157 -1.32 -16.43 5.37
N LEU A 158 -0.22 -17.19 5.39
CA LEU A 158 1.16 -16.71 5.54
C LEU A 158 1.49 -15.49 4.67
N PRO A 159 1.04 -15.36 3.41
CA PRO A 159 1.27 -14.14 2.61
C PRO A 159 0.65 -12.84 3.20
N TRP A 160 -0.24 -12.95 4.18
CA TRP A 160 -1.07 -11.86 4.71
C TRP A 160 -0.80 -11.55 6.18
N LEU A 161 0.07 -12.34 6.80
CA LEU A 161 0.69 -12.06 8.09
C LEU A 161 1.71 -10.91 7.96
N THR A 162 2.14 -10.37 9.10
CA THR A 162 3.17 -9.33 9.21
C THR A 162 4.14 -9.67 10.34
N ASP A 163 5.23 -8.92 10.45
CA ASP A 163 6.21 -9.04 11.54
C ASP A 163 5.95 -8.02 12.67
N ASP A 164 4.81 -7.33 12.63
CA ASP A 164 4.40 -6.44 13.72
C ASP A 164 3.90 -7.31 14.88
N PRO A 165 4.40 -7.14 16.13
CA PRO A 165 4.01 -7.97 17.27
C PRO A 165 2.62 -7.60 17.81
N ASP A 166 1.59 -7.69 16.98
CA ASP A 166 0.18 -7.67 17.39
C ASP A 166 -0.15 -9.01 18.08
N THR A 167 0.26 -9.05 19.37
CA THR A 167 0.15 -10.13 20.37
C THR A 167 1.19 -11.25 20.27
N GLU A 168 1.68 -11.69 21.43
CA GLU A 168 2.56 -12.86 21.63
C GLU A 168 1.97 -14.19 21.11
N THR A 169 0.69 -14.18 20.73
CA THR A 169 -0.05 -15.35 20.23
C THR A 169 -0.25 -15.37 18.71
N GLY A 170 0.05 -14.28 18.00
CA GLY A 170 -0.21 -14.14 16.55
C GLY A 170 -1.70 -14.13 16.14
N VAL A 171 -2.63 -14.33 17.08
CA VAL A 171 -4.07 -14.43 16.84
C VAL A 171 -4.66 -13.10 16.32
N GLY A 172 -4.05 -11.96 16.67
CA GLY A 172 -4.45 -10.64 16.13
C GLY A 172 -4.32 -10.56 14.60
N GLU A 173 -3.28 -11.17 14.04
CA GLU A 173 -3.03 -11.17 12.60
C GLU A 173 -4.03 -12.04 11.84
N ILE A 174 -4.30 -13.25 12.35
CA ILE A 174 -5.26 -14.19 11.76
C ILE A 174 -6.66 -13.55 11.71
N LYS A 175 -7.02 -12.73 12.70
CA LYS A 175 -8.29 -11.97 12.73
C LYS A 175 -8.40 -10.83 11.71
N THR A 176 -7.36 -10.55 10.91
CA THR A 176 -7.37 -9.43 9.93
C THR A 176 -6.94 -9.82 8.52
N VAL A 177 -6.91 -11.12 8.19
CA VAL A 177 -6.43 -11.63 6.90
C VAL A 177 -7.22 -11.04 5.72
N PHE A 178 -8.56 -11.10 5.73
CA PHE A 178 -9.38 -10.65 4.61
C PHE A 178 -9.47 -9.12 4.52
N SER A 179 -9.49 -8.40 5.64
CA SER A 179 -9.40 -6.92 5.60
C SER A 179 -8.03 -6.45 5.08
N ARG A 180 -6.93 -7.11 5.44
CA ARG A 180 -5.59 -6.88 4.86
C ARG A 180 -5.55 -7.23 3.36
N GLN A 181 -6.12 -8.38 2.95
CA GLN A 181 -6.24 -8.74 1.53
C GLN A 181 -7.02 -7.69 0.74
N LEU A 182 -8.16 -7.22 1.25
CA LEU A 182 -9.00 -6.23 0.59
C LEU A 182 -8.32 -4.86 0.52
N ALA A 183 -7.66 -4.41 1.59
CA ALA A 183 -6.86 -3.17 1.57
C ALA A 183 -5.74 -3.25 0.52
N ARG A 184 -5.04 -4.39 0.45
CA ARG A 184 -3.99 -4.63 -0.56
C ARG A 184 -4.55 -4.65 -1.98
N TRP A 185 -5.72 -5.26 -2.18
CA TRP A 185 -6.43 -5.27 -3.45
C TRP A 185 -6.81 -3.85 -3.88
N TRP A 186 -7.32 -3.01 -2.97
CA TRP A 186 -7.60 -1.61 -3.30
C TRP A 186 -6.34 -0.78 -3.62
N ASN A 187 -5.21 -1.02 -2.95
CA ASN A 187 -3.92 -0.44 -3.36
C ASN A 187 -3.56 -0.82 -4.81
N PHE A 188 -3.80 -2.08 -5.19
CA PHE A 188 -3.66 -2.52 -6.59
C PHE A 188 -4.64 -1.80 -7.52
N ARG A 189 -5.92 -1.67 -7.16
CA ARG A 189 -6.93 -0.99 -8.00
C ARG A 189 -6.58 0.49 -8.21
N LYS A 190 -6.09 1.18 -7.17
CA LYS A 190 -5.57 2.55 -7.29
C LYS A 190 -4.32 2.60 -8.17
N SER A 191 -3.34 1.70 -7.97
CA SER A 191 -2.16 1.57 -8.86
C SER A 191 -2.56 1.34 -10.33
N GLN A 192 -3.55 0.48 -10.57
CA GLN A 192 -4.07 0.14 -11.89
C GLN A 192 -4.62 1.38 -12.62
N LEU A 193 -5.32 2.26 -11.90
CA LEU A 193 -5.79 3.56 -12.40
C LEU A 193 -4.64 4.55 -12.60
N SER A 194 -3.71 4.66 -11.64
CA SER A 194 -2.54 5.54 -11.74
C SER A 194 -1.61 5.22 -12.91
N ASN A 195 -1.40 3.94 -13.21
CA ASN A 195 -0.63 3.49 -14.38
C ASN A 195 -1.34 3.77 -15.73
N ARG A 196 -2.58 4.23 -15.70
CA ARG A 196 -3.36 4.67 -16.86
C ARG A 196 -3.55 6.19 -16.89
N GLY A 197 -3.13 6.96 -15.88
CA GLY A 197 -3.47 8.38 -15.75
C GLY A 197 -4.97 8.59 -15.52
N LEU A 198 -5.56 7.73 -14.67
CA LEU A 198 -6.96 7.75 -14.25
C LEU A 198 -7.07 7.84 -12.71
N ASP A 199 -5.99 8.25 -12.05
CA ASP A 199 -5.85 8.40 -10.58
C ASP A 199 -6.94 9.32 -10.02
N ASP A 200 -7.15 10.45 -10.70
CA ASP A 200 -8.12 11.49 -10.37
C ASP A 200 -9.53 11.19 -10.93
N SER A 201 -9.78 9.96 -11.38
CA SER A 201 -11.10 9.58 -11.88
C SER A 201 -12.09 9.34 -10.73
N GLU A 202 -13.20 10.07 -10.75
CA GLU A 202 -14.32 9.83 -9.84
C GLU A 202 -14.93 8.42 -10.02
N GLU A 203 -14.72 7.74 -11.16
CA GLU A 203 -15.12 6.33 -11.37
C GLU A 203 -14.41 5.40 -10.38
N GLY A 204 -13.10 5.56 -10.20
CA GLY A 204 -12.31 4.76 -9.23
C GLY A 204 -12.71 5.03 -7.78
N PHE A 205 -12.87 6.31 -7.42
CA PHE A 205 -13.33 6.68 -6.09
C PHE A 205 -14.76 6.18 -5.82
N SER A 206 -15.68 6.28 -6.78
CA SER A 206 -17.06 5.82 -6.62
C SER A 206 -17.14 4.31 -6.35
N ALA A 207 -16.32 3.51 -7.05
CA ALA A 207 -16.25 2.07 -6.80
C ALA A 207 -15.75 1.76 -5.38
N TYR A 208 -14.73 2.48 -4.90
CA TYR A 208 -14.20 2.35 -3.54
C TYR A 208 -15.20 2.81 -2.47
N LEU A 209 -15.91 3.93 -2.72
CA LEU A 209 -16.95 4.45 -1.83
C LEU A 209 -18.07 3.45 -1.64
N GLU A 210 -18.57 2.87 -2.72
CA GLU A 210 -19.65 1.88 -2.67
C GLU A 210 -19.19 0.54 -2.10
N ALA A 211 -17.92 0.17 -2.24
CA ALA A 211 -17.34 -0.96 -1.53
C ALA A 211 -17.28 -0.71 -0.02
N LYS A 212 -16.81 0.46 0.42
CA LYS A 212 -16.81 0.84 1.84
C LYS A 212 -18.23 0.91 2.40
N ARG A 213 -19.19 1.47 1.65
CA ARG A 213 -20.61 1.47 2.02
C ARG A 213 -21.07 0.07 2.39
N ARG A 214 -20.94 -0.89 1.47
CA ARG A 214 -21.36 -2.28 1.67
C ARG A 214 -20.68 -2.98 2.86
N ILE A 215 -19.40 -2.70 3.11
CA ILE A 215 -18.70 -3.26 4.28
C ILE A 215 -19.30 -2.71 5.58
N TYR A 216 -19.52 -1.40 5.67
CA TYR A 216 -20.13 -0.80 6.86
C TYR A 216 -21.61 -1.20 7.05
N GLU A 217 -22.37 -1.39 5.97
CA GLU A 217 -23.73 -1.95 6.02
C GLU A 217 -23.71 -3.43 6.46
N GLY A 218 -22.82 -4.23 5.90
CA GLY A 218 -22.66 -5.66 6.23
C GLY A 218 -22.25 -5.93 7.68
N ILE A 219 -21.51 -5.02 8.31
CA ILE A 219 -21.20 -5.06 9.74
C ILE A 219 -22.27 -4.40 10.64
N GLY A 220 -23.43 -4.02 10.08
CA GLY A 220 -24.55 -3.42 10.82
C GLY A 220 -24.37 -1.94 11.20
N ALA A 221 -23.33 -1.27 10.69
CA ALA A 221 -23.00 0.12 11.00
C ALA A 221 -23.78 1.15 10.15
N GLN A 222 -25.09 0.92 9.96
CA GLN A 222 -25.95 1.73 9.10
C GLN A 222 -25.91 3.22 9.47
N ALA A 223 -25.83 3.54 10.77
CA ALA A 223 -25.70 4.92 11.26
C ALA A 223 -24.42 5.62 10.75
N MET A 224 -23.28 4.93 10.68
CA MET A 224 -22.04 5.50 10.12
C MET A 224 -22.18 5.76 8.62
N VAL A 225 -22.90 4.91 7.89
CA VAL A 225 -23.14 5.02 6.44
C VAL A 225 -24.10 6.17 6.10
N SER A 226 -25.08 6.42 6.98
CA SER A 226 -26.05 7.51 6.85
C SER A 226 -25.51 8.87 7.31
N ALA A 227 -24.36 8.92 8.00
CA ALA A 227 -23.77 10.16 8.47
C ALA A 227 -23.33 11.06 7.28
N PRO A 228 -23.63 12.38 7.31
CA PRO A 228 -23.24 13.30 6.23
C PRO A 228 -21.73 13.34 5.93
N SER A 229 -20.90 13.01 6.91
CA SER A 229 -19.43 12.94 6.80
C SER A 229 -18.91 11.66 6.14
N PHE A 230 -19.73 10.62 5.94
CA PHE A 230 -19.26 9.30 5.49
C PHE A 230 -18.47 9.35 4.18
N ASN A 231 -19.05 9.99 3.15
CA ASN A 231 -18.43 10.11 1.83
C ASN A 231 -17.10 10.88 1.88
N GLU A 232 -17.00 11.89 2.75
CA GLU A 232 -15.79 12.71 2.94
C GLU A 232 -14.69 11.92 3.69
N THR A 233 -15.04 11.20 4.76
CA THR A 233 -14.12 10.29 5.45
C THR A 233 -13.57 9.22 4.50
N VAL A 234 -14.43 8.61 3.67
CA VAL A 234 -13.98 7.63 2.66
C VAL A 234 -13.15 8.27 1.55
N ARG A 235 -13.42 9.53 1.17
CA ARG A 235 -12.59 10.30 0.23
C ARG A 235 -11.18 10.54 0.78
N ARG A 236 -11.05 10.91 2.06
CA ARG A 236 -9.73 11.03 2.72
C ARG A 236 -8.99 9.69 2.73
N LEU A 237 -9.65 8.60 3.10
CA LEU A 237 -9.07 7.25 3.04
C LEU A 237 -8.60 6.88 1.63
N TRP A 238 -9.36 7.23 0.58
CA TRP A 238 -8.95 7.04 -0.81
C TRP A 238 -7.75 7.91 -1.17
N GLN A 239 -7.70 9.17 -0.74
CA GLN A 239 -6.59 10.09 -1.02
C GLN A 239 -5.29 9.63 -0.35
N HIS A 240 -5.34 9.26 0.94
CA HIS A 240 -4.18 8.76 1.70
C HIS A 240 -3.65 7.40 1.21
N MET A 241 -4.47 6.60 0.53
CA MET A 241 -4.03 5.36 -0.10
C MET A 241 -2.91 5.65 -1.12
N PRO A 242 -1.76 4.92 -1.10
CA PRO A 242 -0.64 5.24 -1.96
C PRO A 242 -1.01 5.11 -3.45
N ALA A 243 -0.82 6.18 -4.21
CA ALA A 243 -0.92 6.17 -5.67
C ALA A 243 0.34 5.49 -6.26
N SER A 244 0.43 4.18 -6.10
CA SER A 244 1.59 3.37 -6.50
C SER A 244 1.76 3.28 -8.03
N ARG A 245 2.20 4.37 -8.66
CA ARG A 245 2.56 4.40 -10.08
C ARG A 245 3.89 3.65 -10.28
N GLN A 246 3.89 2.65 -11.15
CA GLN A 246 5.03 1.74 -11.35
C GLN A 246 6.08 2.27 -12.33
N LEU A 247 5.81 3.43 -12.94
CA LEU A 247 6.67 4.11 -13.90
C LEU A 247 6.72 5.60 -13.55
N PRO A 248 7.80 6.31 -13.91
CA PRO A 248 7.88 7.77 -13.78
C PRO A 248 6.75 8.50 -14.51
N ASP A 249 6.46 9.72 -14.07
CA ASP A 249 5.42 10.56 -14.65
C ASP A 249 5.68 10.86 -16.14
N GLY A 250 4.59 11.06 -16.89
CA GLY A 250 4.63 11.25 -18.34
C GLY A 250 4.85 9.97 -19.16
N GLN A 251 5.18 8.83 -18.53
CA GLN A 251 5.33 7.56 -19.26
C GLN A 251 4.00 7.07 -19.85
N SER A 252 4.04 6.65 -21.11
CA SER A 252 2.83 6.20 -21.81
C SER A 252 2.36 4.82 -21.31
N PHE A 253 1.05 4.59 -21.39
CA PHE A 253 0.45 3.27 -21.10
C PHE A 253 1.07 2.13 -21.95
N SER A 254 1.65 2.42 -23.11
CA SER A 254 2.39 1.43 -23.92
C SER A 254 3.66 0.93 -23.23
N VAL A 255 4.39 1.82 -22.55
CA VAL A 255 5.57 1.47 -21.75
C VAL A 255 5.15 0.63 -20.54
N TYR A 256 4.04 0.98 -19.88
CA TYR A 256 3.47 0.16 -18.81
C TYR A 256 3.15 -1.27 -19.27
N LYS A 257 2.49 -1.44 -20.42
CA LYS A 257 2.22 -2.78 -20.98
C LYS A 257 3.50 -3.58 -21.21
N LYS A 258 4.57 -2.95 -21.73
CA LYS A 258 5.86 -3.59 -21.94
C LYS A 258 6.48 -4.02 -20.61
N ALA A 259 6.48 -3.16 -19.59
CA ALA A 259 7.00 -3.48 -18.26
C ALA A 259 6.27 -4.68 -17.64
N VAL A 260 4.93 -4.70 -17.69
CA VAL A 260 4.11 -5.83 -17.22
C VAL A 260 4.47 -7.11 -17.98
N GLN A 261 4.59 -7.05 -19.31
CA GLN A 261 4.96 -8.21 -20.12
C GLN A 261 6.36 -8.73 -19.78
N THR A 262 7.34 -7.85 -19.57
CA THR A 262 8.70 -8.23 -19.13
C THR A 262 8.66 -8.94 -17.78
N ARG A 263 7.98 -8.37 -16.77
CA ARG A 263 7.90 -8.98 -15.42
C ARG A 263 7.17 -10.33 -15.39
N LEU A 264 6.23 -10.56 -16.29
CA LEU A 264 5.46 -11.80 -16.38
C LEU A 264 6.12 -12.89 -17.26
N THR A 265 7.04 -12.51 -18.16
CA THR A 265 7.70 -13.45 -19.09
C THR A 265 8.35 -14.67 -18.40
N PRO A 266 9.04 -14.54 -17.26
CA PRO A 266 9.65 -15.69 -16.55
C PRO A 266 8.66 -16.72 -15.98
N HIS A 267 7.35 -16.43 -15.97
CA HIS A 267 6.35 -17.34 -15.39
C HIS A 267 5.71 -18.30 -16.42
N HIS A 268 6.03 -18.13 -17.71
CA HIS A 268 5.65 -19.04 -18.79
C HIS A 268 4.14 -19.37 -18.90
N PHE A 269 3.26 -18.42 -18.53
CA PHE A 269 1.82 -18.55 -18.74
C PHE A 269 1.49 -18.76 -20.23
N THR A 270 0.55 -19.68 -20.49
CA THR A 270 0.16 -20.07 -21.86
C THR A 270 -0.56 -18.92 -22.57
N ARG A 271 -1.44 -18.21 -21.86
CA ARG A 271 -2.24 -17.09 -22.37
C ARG A 271 -1.60 -15.75 -22.03
N ARG A 272 -1.14 -15.04 -23.07
CA ARG A 272 -0.61 -13.66 -22.92
C ARG A 272 -1.69 -12.67 -22.44
N PRO A 273 -1.42 -11.85 -21.41
CA PRO A 273 -2.36 -10.83 -20.94
C PRO A 273 -2.61 -9.74 -21.99
N ARG A 274 -3.85 -9.26 -22.08
CA ARG A 274 -4.25 -8.18 -23.01
C ARG A 274 -4.72 -6.95 -22.24
N LEU A 275 -3.78 -6.24 -21.63
CA LEU A 275 -4.07 -5.04 -20.82
C LEU A 275 -4.88 -4.00 -21.59
N LEU A 276 -5.97 -3.52 -21.02
CA LEU A 276 -6.87 -2.52 -21.61
C LEU A 276 -6.77 -1.17 -20.91
N LYS A 277 -7.00 -0.09 -21.69
CA LYS A 277 -6.87 1.31 -21.21
C LYS A 277 -7.96 1.69 -20.19
N ASN A 278 -9.12 1.03 -20.20
CA ASN A 278 -10.09 1.06 -19.11
C ASN A 278 -10.02 -0.31 -18.39
N PRO A 279 -9.76 -0.36 -17.06
CA PRO A 279 -9.68 -1.61 -16.29
C PRO A 279 -10.98 -2.43 -16.28
N HIS A 280 -12.15 -1.79 -16.23
CA HIS A 280 -13.45 -2.46 -16.11
C HIS A 280 -13.83 -3.29 -17.36
N LYS A 281 -13.11 -3.12 -18.48
CA LYS A 281 -13.28 -3.92 -19.69
C LYS A 281 -12.36 -5.14 -19.75
N GLN A 282 -11.44 -5.27 -18.79
CA GLN A 282 -10.41 -6.29 -18.77
C GLN A 282 -10.97 -7.61 -18.24
N ASP A 283 -10.58 -8.75 -18.84
CA ASP A 283 -10.99 -10.06 -18.33
C ASP A 283 -10.33 -10.36 -16.97
N ALA A 284 -11.01 -11.14 -16.12
CA ALA A 284 -10.57 -11.44 -14.76
C ALA A 284 -9.15 -12.05 -14.72
N TRP A 285 -8.81 -12.87 -15.73
CA TRP A 285 -7.47 -13.43 -15.89
C TRP A 285 -6.40 -12.37 -16.09
N THR A 286 -6.64 -11.43 -17.01
CA THR A 286 -5.72 -10.33 -17.30
C THR A 286 -5.65 -9.37 -16.11
N ASN A 287 -6.74 -9.16 -15.37
CA ASN A 287 -6.76 -8.43 -14.10
C ASN A 287 -5.86 -9.10 -13.04
N TRP A 288 -5.95 -10.42 -12.89
CA TRP A 288 -5.11 -11.20 -11.99
C TRP A 288 -3.62 -11.17 -12.36
N LEU A 289 -3.29 -11.25 -13.65
CA LEU A 289 -1.91 -11.11 -14.12
C LEU A 289 -1.36 -9.68 -13.94
N GLU A 290 -2.22 -8.65 -14.01
CA GLU A 290 -1.83 -7.28 -13.68
C GLU A 290 -1.58 -7.12 -12.16
N TYR A 291 -2.37 -7.80 -11.33
CA TYR A 291 -2.16 -7.88 -9.89
C TYR A 291 -0.85 -8.60 -9.52
N LEU A 292 -0.51 -9.70 -10.21
CA LEU A 292 0.80 -10.35 -10.08
C LEU A 292 1.95 -9.40 -10.40
N ASN A 293 1.82 -8.60 -11.46
CA ASN A 293 2.82 -7.58 -11.78
C ASN A 293 2.91 -6.50 -10.68
N PHE A 294 1.80 -6.08 -10.07
CA PHE A 294 1.81 -5.16 -8.93
C PHE A 294 2.54 -5.74 -7.72
N GLU A 295 2.24 -6.97 -7.32
CA GLU A 295 2.93 -7.59 -6.17
C GLU A 295 4.43 -7.84 -6.46
N LYS A 296 4.82 -8.13 -7.71
CA LYS A 296 6.24 -8.18 -8.10
C LYS A 296 6.92 -6.82 -8.04
N TRP A 297 6.26 -5.77 -8.53
CA TRP A 297 6.79 -4.41 -8.43
C TRP A 297 6.96 -3.95 -6.97
N CYS A 298 6.05 -4.34 -6.06
CA CYS A 298 6.23 -4.08 -4.64
C CYS A 298 7.37 -4.91 -3.99
N LEU A 299 7.73 -6.06 -4.56
CA LEU A 299 8.86 -6.88 -4.09
C LEU A 299 10.22 -6.33 -4.54
N GLU A 300 10.28 -5.69 -5.72
CA GLU A 300 11.53 -5.16 -6.31
C GLU A 300 12.32 -4.25 -5.35
N PRO A 301 11.75 -3.19 -4.74
CA PRO A 301 12.49 -2.34 -3.79
C PRO A 301 12.92 -3.07 -2.50
N LEU A 302 12.09 -3.99 -1.99
CA LEU A 302 12.38 -4.71 -0.74
C LEU A 302 13.57 -5.66 -0.91
N LEU A 303 13.69 -6.32 -2.07
CA LEU A 303 14.85 -7.14 -2.40
C LEU A 303 16.13 -6.30 -2.58
N THR A 304 16.02 -5.11 -3.17
CA THR A 304 17.15 -4.18 -3.29
C THR A 304 17.64 -3.72 -1.91
N ALA A 305 16.75 -3.21 -1.05
CA ALA A 305 17.10 -2.76 0.30
C ALA A 305 17.70 -3.89 1.17
N THR A 306 17.14 -5.10 1.06
CA THR A 306 17.68 -6.30 1.72
C THR A 306 19.10 -6.63 1.21
N ALA A 307 19.34 -6.57 -0.10
CA ALA A 307 20.65 -6.84 -0.68
C ALA A 307 21.70 -5.77 -0.33
N GLU A 308 21.30 -4.50 -0.29
CA GLU A 308 22.15 -3.38 0.15
C GLU A 308 22.53 -3.55 1.63
N SER A 309 21.58 -3.90 2.50
CA SER A 309 21.81 -4.19 3.93
C SER A 309 22.82 -5.33 4.14
N PHE A 310 22.70 -6.43 3.38
CA PHE A 310 23.67 -7.54 3.45
C PHE A 310 25.09 -7.14 3.00
N LEU A 311 25.22 -6.22 2.05
CA LEU A 311 26.51 -5.69 1.61
C LEU A 311 27.13 -4.74 2.64
N GLU A 312 26.32 -3.96 3.35
CA GLU A 312 26.76 -3.10 4.45
C GLU A 312 27.20 -3.91 5.68
N GLU A 313 26.45 -4.95 6.06
CA GLU A 313 26.81 -5.86 7.16
C GLU A 313 28.13 -6.59 6.88
N GLN A 314 28.39 -7.01 5.63
CA GLN A 314 29.69 -7.59 5.23
C GLN A 314 30.85 -6.59 5.27
N GLN A 315 30.59 -5.32 4.94
CA GLN A 315 31.61 -4.26 5.01
C GLN A 315 31.95 -3.88 6.45
N SER A 316 30.93 -3.79 7.32
CA SER A 316 31.08 -3.52 8.76
C SER A 316 31.75 -4.68 9.51
N SER A 317 31.43 -5.93 9.15
CA SER A 317 31.99 -7.13 9.77
C SER A 317 33.43 -7.45 9.34
N ARG A 318 34.03 -6.66 8.43
CA ARG A 318 35.38 -6.89 7.96
C ARG A 318 36.35 -6.50 9.08
N PRO A 319 37.15 -7.42 9.65
CA PRO A 319 38.01 -7.08 10.77
C PRO A 319 39.02 -6.04 10.30
N VAL A 320 38.96 -4.85 10.92
CA VAL A 320 40.06 -3.89 10.86
C VAL A 320 41.25 -4.61 11.47
N ALA A 321 42.19 -5.03 10.60
CA ALA A 321 43.44 -5.63 11.01
C ALA A 321 44.28 -4.56 11.69
N SER A 322 43.93 -4.28 12.95
CA SER A 322 44.62 -3.32 13.79
C SER A 322 46.04 -3.81 13.97
N SER A 323 46.96 -3.13 13.29
CA SER A 323 48.38 -3.40 13.29
C SER A 323 48.98 -2.99 14.64
N PHE A 324 48.60 -3.69 15.70
CA PHE A 324 49.27 -3.67 17.00
C PHE A 324 50.64 -4.34 16.86
N THR A 325 51.59 -3.60 16.29
CA THR A 325 53.03 -3.85 16.41
C THR A 325 53.44 -3.69 17.88
N ARG A 326 53.14 -4.72 18.67
CA ARG A 326 53.43 -4.78 20.11
C ARG A 326 54.94 -4.60 20.34
N PRO A 327 55.39 -3.53 21.04
CA PRO A 327 56.81 -3.31 21.28
C PRO A 327 57.40 -4.45 22.10
N ARG A 328 58.47 -5.07 21.57
CA ARG A 328 59.18 -6.19 22.19
C ARG A 328 59.97 -5.67 23.40
N ARG A 329 59.43 -5.84 24.62
CA ARG A 329 60.13 -5.47 25.87
C ARG A 329 61.51 -6.15 25.95
N GLY A 330 62.56 -5.33 25.98
CA GLY A 330 63.93 -5.78 26.27
C GLY A 330 64.16 -6.07 27.76
N PRO A 331 65.32 -6.65 28.12
CA PRO A 331 65.61 -7.05 29.50
C PRO A 331 65.74 -5.88 30.48
N ARG A 332 65.24 -6.09 31.70
CA ARG A 332 65.08 -5.07 32.75
C ARG A 332 66.40 -4.84 33.50
N ALA A 333 67.07 -3.72 33.24
CA ALA A 333 68.13 -3.24 34.13
C ALA A 333 67.53 -2.76 35.47
N LYS A 334 68.22 -3.03 36.59
CA LYS A 334 67.82 -2.56 37.93
C LYS A 334 68.40 -1.15 38.14
N THR A 335 67.52 -0.15 38.25
CA THR A 335 67.91 1.22 38.63
C THR A 335 67.18 1.64 39.90
N VAL A 336 67.88 2.41 40.72
CA VAL A 336 67.51 2.83 42.08
C VAL A 336 66.21 3.63 42.10
N ILE A 337 65.41 3.44 43.16
CA ILE A 337 64.17 4.17 43.41
C ILE A 337 64.49 5.64 43.65
N SER A 338 63.97 6.50 42.78
CA SER A 338 64.08 7.97 42.88
C SER A 338 62.66 8.58 42.86
N PRO A 339 62.42 9.77 43.42
CA PRO A 339 61.05 10.31 43.61
C PRO A 339 60.23 10.44 42.32
N ALA A 340 60.90 10.64 41.18
CA ALA A 340 60.30 10.72 39.85
C ALA A 340 59.55 9.44 39.41
N ALA A 341 59.74 8.30 40.08
CA ALA A 341 59.01 7.07 39.77
C ALA A 341 57.49 7.18 40.01
N LYS A 342 57.06 7.96 41.02
CA LYS A 342 55.62 8.13 41.33
C LYS A 342 54.89 8.98 40.29
N GLU A 343 55.58 9.96 39.71
CA GLU A 343 55.02 10.84 38.67
C GLU A 343 54.89 10.09 37.33
N LEU A 344 55.82 9.17 37.05
CA LEU A 344 55.75 8.29 35.88
C LEU A 344 54.68 7.19 36.00
N GLU A 345 54.40 6.70 37.21
CA GLU A 345 53.27 5.79 37.46
C GLU A 345 51.92 6.52 37.39
N ALA A 346 51.82 7.74 37.94
CA ALA A 346 50.59 8.54 37.87
C ALA A 346 50.21 8.93 36.43
N THR A 347 51.20 9.26 35.59
CA THR A 347 50.97 9.54 34.16
C THR A 347 50.58 8.29 33.37
N GLN A 348 51.21 7.13 33.62
CA GLN A 348 50.80 5.86 33.00
C GLN A 348 49.40 5.40 33.44
N ALA A 349 49.02 5.64 34.70
CA ALA A 349 47.67 5.35 35.18
C ALA A 349 46.63 6.24 34.47
N ALA A 350 46.88 7.54 34.38
CA ALA A 350 46.00 8.48 33.66
C ALA A 350 45.88 8.15 32.16
N GLU A 351 46.97 7.70 31.52
CA GLU A 351 46.95 7.27 30.11
C GLU A 351 46.15 5.96 29.92
N LEU A 352 46.28 4.99 30.86
CA LEU A 352 45.47 3.78 30.86
C LEU A 352 43.98 4.05 31.09
N ASP A 353 43.64 4.95 32.02
CA ASP A 353 42.25 5.34 32.29
C ASP A 353 41.64 6.13 31.11
N ALA A 354 42.41 7.02 30.48
CA ALA A 354 42.00 7.68 29.23
C ALA A 354 41.78 6.68 28.09
N SER A 355 42.66 5.68 27.95
CA SER A 355 42.52 4.61 26.96
C SER A 355 41.30 3.72 27.22
N ASN A 356 41.05 3.35 28.48
CA ASN A 356 39.87 2.59 28.89
C ASN A 356 38.56 3.37 28.68
N ASN A 357 38.53 4.65 29.02
CA ASN A 357 37.36 5.51 28.76
C ASN A 357 37.09 5.68 27.26
N ASN A 358 38.14 5.82 26.43
CA ASN A 358 37.98 5.88 24.98
C ASN A 358 37.45 4.55 24.41
N ASN A 359 37.96 3.41 24.88
CA ASN A 359 37.46 2.09 24.50
C ASN A 359 35.99 1.87 24.94
N ASN A 360 35.61 2.31 26.14
CA ASN A 360 34.22 2.24 26.61
C ASN A 360 33.29 3.15 25.78
N ASN A 361 33.71 4.37 25.43
CA ASN A 361 32.93 5.26 24.57
C ASN A 361 32.78 4.68 23.15
N ASN A 362 33.83 4.09 22.59
CA ASN A 362 33.76 3.40 21.29
C ASN A 362 32.83 2.17 21.35
N ASN A 363 32.94 1.34 22.40
CA ASN A 363 32.05 0.19 22.59
C ASN A 363 30.58 0.61 22.75
N ASN A 364 30.31 1.69 23.49
CA ASN A 364 28.96 2.23 23.64
C ASN A 364 28.41 2.80 22.32
N SER A 365 29.24 3.50 21.55
CA SER A 365 28.89 4.00 20.21
C SER A 365 28.54 2.86 19.25
N ILE A 366 29.38 1.81 19.20
CA ILE A 366 29.12 0.58 18.44
C ILE A 366 27.83 -0.11 18.91
N HIS A 367 27.60 -0.22 20.22
CA HIS A 367 26.37 -0.82 20.76
C HIS A 367 25.11 -0.03 20.40
N ASN A 368 25.18 1.31 20.35
CA ASN A 368 24.05 2.14 19.96
C ASN A 368 23.79 2.06 18.45
N LEU A 369 24.83 2.14 17.62
CA LEU A 369 24.72 1.91 16.17
C LEU A 369 24.10 0.54 15.86
N ILE A 370 24.53 -0.52 16.55
CA ILE A 370 23.97 -1.87 16.42
C ILE A 370 22.51 -1.94 16.89
N ARG A 371 22.13 -1.15 17.92
CA ARG A 371 20.76 -1.09 18.45
C ARG A 371 19.81 -0.34 17.50
N GLU A 372 20.31 0.68 16.81
CA GLU A 372 19.56 1.52 15.88
C GLU A 372 19.39 0.86 14.50
N THR A 373 20.41 0.12 14.02
CA THR A 373 20.41 -0.51 12.68
C THR A 373 19.71 -1.88 12.63
N LYS A 374 19.72 -2.67 13.72
CA LYS A 374 19.08 -4.00 13.74
C LYS A 374 17.56 -4.01 13.56
N PRO A 375 16.76 -3.10 14.16
CA PRO A 375 15.30 -3.13 14.03
C PRO A 375 14.78 -2.80 12.61
N PRO A 376 15.27 -1.76 11.89
CA PRO A 376 14.87 -1.51 10.51
C PRO A 376 15.18 -2.68 9.57
N HIS A 377 16.42 -3.21 9.63
CA HIS A 377 16.84 -4.32 8.77
C HIS A 377 15.95 -5.56 8.92
N LYS A 378 15.60 -5.94 10.16
CA LYS A 378 14.68 -7.07 10.39
C LYS A 378 13.29 -6.84 9.80
N ARG A 379 12.75 -5.63 9.94
CA ARG A 379 11.44 -5.26 9.37
C ARG A 379 11.45 -5.33 7.84
N GLU A 380 12.54 -4.90 7.20
CA GLU A 380 12.69 -4.98 5.74
C GLU A 380 12.82 -6.42 5.23
N GLN A 381 13.65 -7.24 5.89
CA GLN A 381 13.76 -8.67 5.59
C GLN A 381 12.40 -9.38 5.72
N ALA A 382 11.65 -9.09 6.78
CA ALA A 382 10.34 -9.66 7.00
C ALA A 382 9.30 -9.17 5.97
N ALA A 383 9.29 -7.87 5.66
CA ALA A 383 8.45 -7.32 4.60
C ALA A 383 8.75 -8.00 3.26
N ALA A 384 10.03 -8.22 2.93
CA ALA A 384 10.45 -8.97 1.74
C ALA A 384 9.97 -10.43 1.78
N PHE A 385 10.06 -11.11 2.92
CA PHE A 385 9.61 -12.49 3.13
C PHE A 385 8.10 -12.66 2.89
N TYR A 386 7.24 -11.88 3.55
CA TYR A 386 5.79 -11.94 3.32
C TYR A 386 5.42 -11.50 1.90
N GLN A 387 6.10 -10.50 1.36
CA GLN A 387 5.88 -10.03 -0.01
C GLN A 387 6.26 -11.09 -1.06
N MET A 388 7.33 -11.85 -0.83
CA MET A 388 7.70 -12.99 -1.67
C MET A 388 6.62 -14.07 -1.62
N HIS A 389 6.13 -14.44 -0.43
CA HIS A 389 5.02 -15.39 -0.31
C HIS A 389 3.71 -14.88 -0.94
N ARG A 390 3.44 -13.57 -0.99
CA ARG A 390 2.33 -12.99 -1.79
C ARG A 390 2.54 -13.25 -3.27
N VAL A 391 3.72 -12.93 -3.81
CA VAL A 391 4.03 -13.18 -5.23
C VAL A 391 3.87 -14.67 -5.57
N GLU A 392 4.37 -15.58 -4.73
CA GLU A 392 4.20 -17.03 -4.91
C GLU A 392 2.72 -17.45 -4.89
N TRP A 393 1.93 -16.95 -3.94
CA TRP A 393 0.51 -17.24 -3.82
C TRP A 393 -0.27 -16.75 -5.05
N VAL A 394 -0.02 -15.52 -5.51
CA VAL A 394 -0.64 -14.99 -6.74
C VAL A 394 -0.25 -15.83 -7.96
N ILE A 395 0.99 -16.32 -8.06
CA ILE A 395 1.42 -17.25 -9.14
C ILE A 395 0.67 -18.59 -9.07
N ARG A 396 0.45 -19.15 -7.88
CA ARG A 396 -0.32 -20.39 -7.71
C ARG A 396 -1.77 -20.20 -8.15
N GLU A 397 -2.44 -19.16 -7.65
CA GLU A 397 -3.80 -18.81 -8.08
C GLU A 397 -3.88 -18.54 -9.58
N ALA A 398 -2.85 -17.90 -10.16
CA ALA A 398 -2.83 -17.65 -11.58
C ALA A 398 -2.82 -18.97 -12.39
N ARG A 399 -2.03 -19.95 -11.97
CA ARG A 399 -2.01 -21.28 -12.62
C ARG A 399 -3.34 -22.02 -12.48
N LEU A 400 -4.03 -21.87 -11.36
CA LEU A 400 -5.38 -22.42 -11.16
C LEU A 400 -6.39 -21.77 -12.12
N MET A 401 -6.41 -20.44 -12.22
CA MET A 401 -7.27 -19.72 -13.18
C MET A 401 -7.01 -20.11 -14.64
N GLU A 402 -5.74 -20.30 -15.05
CA GLU A 402 -5.41 -20.76 -16.40
C GLU A 402 -5.92 -22.19 -16.68
N ALA A 403 -5.87 -23.07 -15.68
CA ALA A 403 -6.43 -24.42 -15.76
C ALA A 403 -7.97 -24.43 -15.79
N GLU A 404 -8.64 -23.66 -14.92
CA GLU A 404 -10.10 -23.50 -14.87
C GLU A 404 -10.66 -23.05 -16.23
N MET A 405 -10.09 -21.99 -16.82
CA MET A 405 -10.49 -21.51 -18.15
C MET A 405 -10.28 -22.57 -19.25
N SER A 406 -9.17 -23.32 -19.18
CA SER A 406 -8.86 -24.38 -20.15
C SER A 406 -9.87 -25.53 -20.08
N GLN A 407 -10.37 -25.85 -18.88
CA GLN A 407 -11.44 -26.84 -18.71
C GLN A 407 -12.79 -26.34 -19.24
N GLN A 408 -13.16 -25.07 -18.98
CA GLN A 408 -14.39 -24.46 -19.48
C GLN A 408 -14.47 -24.47 -21.02
N GLN A 409 -13.34 -24.19 -21.70
CA GLN A 409 -13.25 -24.26 -23.17
C GLN A 409 -13.45 -25.69 -23.70
N ARG A 410 -12.91 -26.71 -23.02
CA ARG A 410 -13.12 -28.12 -23.40
C ARG A 410 -14.57 -28.58 -23.16
N GLY A 411 -15.18 -28.18 -22.05
CA GLY A 411 -16.56 -28.51 -21.70
C GLY A 411 -17.59 -27.97 -22.70
N THR A 412 -17.41 -26.71 -23.11
CA THR A 412 -18.27 -26.05 -24.11
C THR A 412 -18.15 -26.70 -25.51
N ALA A 413 -16.93 -27.01 -25.95
CA ALA A 413 -16.70 -27.72 -27.21
C ALA A 413 -17.40 -29.10 -27.26
N LYS A 414 -17.30 -29.90 -26.17
CA LYS A 414 -17.93 -31.22 -26.09
C LYS A 414 -19.47 -31.14 -26.13
N ARG A 415 -20.06 -30.13 -25.48
CA ARG A 415 -21.52 -29.93 -25.45
C ARG A 415 -22.09 -29.54 -26.83
N ASN A 416 -21.37 -28.73 -27.60
CA ASN A 416 -21.80 -28.34 -28.95
C ASN A 416 -21.76 -29.53 -29.92
N ASN A 417 -20.67 -30.32 -29.92
CA ASN A 417 -20.53 -31.48 -30.80
C ASN A 417 -21.60 -32.57 -30.53
N THR A 418 -22.13 -32.65 -29.30
CA THR A 418 -23.19 -33.61 -28.95
C THR A 418 -24.56 -33.20 -29.51
N LYS A 419 -24.81 -31.90 -29.73
CA LYS A 419 -26.11 -31.44 -30.27
C LYS A 419 -26.26 -31.72 -31.76
N ASP A 420 -25.22 -31.51 -32.57
CA ASP A 420 -25.30 -31.67 -34.04
C ASP A 420 -25.40 -33.14 -34.51
N VAL A 421 -25.08 -34.10 -33.64
CA VAL A 421 -25.34 -35.54 -33.92
C VAL A 421 -26.83 -35.85 -33.76
N SER A 422 -27.47 -35.33 -32.70
CA SER A 422 -28.87 -35.64 -32.36
C SER A 422 -29.92 -35.13 -33.37
N THR A 423 -29.59 -34.12 -34.17
CA THR A 423 -30.49 -33.54 -35.19
C THR A 423 -30.43 -34.22 -36.56
N ARG A 424 -29.51 -35.17 -36.78
CA ARG A 424 -29.34 -35.85 -38.09
C ARG A 424 -29.99 -37.24 -38.20
N GLU A 425 -30.32 -37.91 -37.10
CA GLU A 425 -30.89 -39.28 -37.15
C GLU A 425 -32.42 -39.33 -37.37
N SER A 426 -33.16 -38.25 -37.13
CA SER A 426 -34.63 -38.24 -37.16
C SER A 426 -35.26 -38.17 -38.57
N LYS A 427 -34.52 -38.45 -39.66
CA LYS A 427 -34.99 -38.21 -41.04
C LYS A 427 -34.65 -39.29 -42.07
N LYS A 428 -34.81 -40.58 -41.73
CA LYS A 428 -34.76 -41.68 -42.71
C LYS A 428 -35.63 -42.90 -42.33
N ARG A 429 -36.92 -42.92 -42.73
CA ARG A 429 -37.76 -44.15 -42.76
C ARG A 429 -39.10 -44.00 -43.53
N ARG A 430 -39.01 -43.99 -44.86
CA ARG A 430 -39.99 -44.31 -45.95
C ARG A 430 -39.09 -44.38 -47.22
N ARG A 431 -38.94 -45.44 -48.04
CA ARG A 431 -39.80 -46.58 -48.44
C ARG A 431 -41.15 -46.08 -48.96
N ASP A 432 -41.49 -46.22 -50.24
CA ASP A 432 -41.26 -47.34 -51.18
C ASP A 432 -40.70 -46.82 -52.55
N ASP A 433 -39.80 -47.52 -53.24
CA ASP A 433 -39.97 -48.54 -54.31
C ASP A 433 -40.62 -48.00 -55.61
N ASP A 434 -39.84 -47.91 -56.71
CA ASP A 434 -40.11 -48.60 -58.00
C ASP A 434 -39.05 -48.29 -59.09
N GLU A 435 -38.65 -49.36 -59.80
CA GLU A 435 -38.14 -49.52 -61.18
C GLU A 435 -36.87 -48.81 -61.74
N GLU A 436 -36.04 -49.64 -62.41
CA GLU A 436 -35.20 -49.48 -63.63
C GLU A 436 -34.32 -48.20 -63.88
N GLU A 437 -33.17 -48.22 -64.59
CA GLU A 437 -32.16 -49.22 -65.02
C GLU A 437 -30.92 -48.41 -65.57
N VAL A 438 -29.78 -49.05 -65.90
CA VAL A 438 -28.67 -48.55 -66.79
C VAL A 438 -27.80 -47.35 -66.27
N VAL A 439 -26.59 -47.48 -65.65
CA VAL A 439 -25.26 -47.91 -66.18
C VAL A 439 -24.71 -47.04 -67.36
N PRO A 440 -23.42 -46.57 -67.45
CA PRO A 440 -22.36 -46.25 -66.47
C PRO A 440 -21.66 -44.86 -66.75
N PRO A 441 -20.31 -44.62 -66.78
CA PRO A 441 -19.72 -43.57 -65.91
C PRO A 441 -18.74 -42.56 -66.60
N GLU A 442 -17.89 -41.94 -65.78
CA GLU A 442 -16.61 -41.25 -66.07
C GLU A 442 -16.57 -39.82 -66.65
N SER A 443 -15.89 -38.94 -65.90
CA SER A 443 -14.80 -38.04 -66.35
C SER A 443 -14.33 -37.20 -65.15
N GLN A 444 -13.21 -37.53 -64.50
CA GLN A 444 -11.90 -36.89 -64.74
C GLN A 444 -11.95 -35.42 -65.18
N SER A 445 -11.32 -34.53 -64.39
CA SER A 445 -10.38 -33.53 -64.92
C SER A 445 -9.48 -32.93 -63.83
N GLN A 446 -8.19 -32.86 -64.13
CA GLN A 446 -7.15 -32.19 -63.34
C GLN A 446 -6.93 -30.76 -63.87
N SER A 447 -6.39 -29.85 -63.06
CA SER A 447 -5.31 -28.86 -63.39
C SER A 447 -5.27 -27.78 -62.29
N LYS A 448 -4.19 -27.45 -61.55
CA LYS A 448 -2.77 -27.05 -61.82
C LYS A 448 -2.55 -25.58 -62.26
N ARG A 449 -1.67 -24.90 -61.49
CA ARG A 449 -0.86 -23.69 -61.81
C ARG A 449 -1.63 -22.36 -62.02
N ALA A 450 -1.05 -21.16 -61.90
CA ALA A 450 0.23 -20.62 -61.38
C ALA A 450 0.01 -19.10 -61.06
N ARG A 451 0.59 -18.47 -60.02
CA ARG A 451 1.95 -17.88 -59.86
C ARG A 451 2.28 -16.65 -60.74
N GLY A 452 2.50 -15.49 -60.09
CA GLY A 452 3.07 -14.23 -60.65
C GLY A 452 2.48 -12.97 -59.98
N GLY A 453 3.18 -11.86 -59.72
CA GLY A 453 4.62 -11.55 -59.81
C GLY A 453 4.92 -10.18 -60.48
N GLY A 454 5.46 -9.19 -59.73
CA GLY A 454 5.82 -7.81 -60.20
C GLY A 454 5.04 -6.72 -59.44
N VAL A 455 5.57 -5.61 -58.89
CA VAL A 455 6.78 -4.77 -59.11
C VAL A 455 6.76 -4.06 -60.49
N GLY A 456 6.85 -2.73 -60.68
CA GLY A 456 6.88 -1.54 -59.78
C GLY A 456 5.80 -0.49 -60.19
N SER A 457 5.98 0.84 -60.14
CA SER A 457 7.08 1.71 -59.67
C SER A 457 6.57 3.15 -59.33
N GLU A 458 7.43 4.19 -59.32
CA GLU A 458 7.23 5.54 -58.75
C GLU A 458 6.87 6.70 -59.74
N ASN A 459 6.55 7.88 -59.15
CA ASN A 459 6.50 9.28 -59.66
C ASN A 459 5.09 9.92 -59.72
N ALA A 460 4.86 11.23 -59.46
CA ALA A 460 5.54 12.26 -58.65
C ALA A 460 4.63 13.51 -58.50
N ALA A 461 4.91 14.36 -57.50
CA ALA A 461 4.60 15.81 -57.41
C ALA A 461 3.14 16.37 -57.29
N SER A 462 2.92 17.05 -56.15
CA SER A 462 2.48 18.46 -56.01
C SER A 462 1.00 18.92 -56.09
N SER A 463 0.57 19.53 -54.96
CA SER A 463 -0.20 20.79 -54.79
C SER A 463 -1.63 20.97 -55.35
N GLY A 464 -2.54 21.53 -54.52
CA GLY A 464 -3.58 22.46 -55.05
C GLY A 464 -4.95 22.53 -54.36
N ALA A 465 -5.04 23.30 -53.26
CA ALA A 465 -6.15 24.20 -52.89
C ALA A 465 -7.66 23.83 -53.09
N THR A 466 -8.39 23.84 -51.95
CA THR A 466 -9.74 24.44 -51.71
C THR A 466 -10.92 24.25 -52.68
N ARG A 467 -12.05 23.71 -52.16
CA ARG A 467 -13.39 24.32 -52.36
C ARG A 467 -14.45 23.90 -51.32
N ASP A 468 -15.43 24.77 -51.14
CA ASP A 468 -16.49 24.76 -50.12
C ASP A 468 -17.74 23.90 -50.40
N ARG A 469 -18.43 23.54 -49.29
CA ARG A 469 -19.92 23.40 -49.14
C ARG A 469 -20.67 22.30 -49.93
N PRO A 470 -21.94 21.98 -49.57
CA PRO A 470 -22.54 21.89 -48.22
C PRO A 470 -23.44 20.65 -47.98
N GLN A 471 -23.82 20.44 -46.71
CA GLN A 471 -25.08 19.82 -46.21
C GLN A 471 -25.72 18.61 -46.94
N THR A 472 -25.88 17.50 -46.21
CA THR A 472 -27.17 16.77 -46.18
C THR A 472 -27.48 16.27 -44.77
N THR A 473 -28.68 16.56 -44.28
CA THR A 473 -29.21 16.05 -43.01
C THR A 473 -29.92 14.72 -43.24
N ARG A 474 -29.75 13.72 -42.36
CA ARG A 474 -30.61 12.52 -42.40
C ARG A 474 -31.00 11.99 -41.00
N ARG A 475 -32.20 12.42 -40.62
CA ARG A 475 -33.17 11.81 -39.66
C ARG A 475 -32.70 10.64 -38.78
N VAL A 476 -32.71 10.91 -37.48
CA VAL A 476 -33.59 10.28 -36.47
C VAL A 476 -34.29 8.98 -36.90
N ARG A 477 -34.03 7.90 -36.14
CA ARG A 477 -35.05 6.87 -35.85
C ARG A 477 -35.08 6.59 -34.35
N ARG A 478 -36.15 7.05 -33.68
CA ARG A 478 -36.53 6.57 -32.35
C ARG A 478 -36.93 5.10 -32.45
N SER A 479 -36.67 4.32 -31.41
CA SER A 479 -37.40 3.08 -31.12
C SER A 479 -37.47 2.91 -29.62
N ALA A 480 -38.52 3.48 -29.02
CA ALA A 480 -38.92 3.16 -27.67
C ALA A 480 -39.78 1.89 -27.72
N ARG A 481 -39.51 0.93 -26.84
CA ARG A 481 -40.49 -0.09 -26.44
C ARG A 481 -40.66 -0.02 -24.93
N LEU A 482 -41.69 0.70 -24.52
CA LEU A 482 -42.35 0.46 -23.25
C LEU A 482 -43.06 -0.89 -23.34
N ALA A 483 -42.90 -1.71 -22.31
CA ALA A 483 -43.77 -2.86 -22.04
C ALA A 483 -44.04 -2.87 -20.53
N SER A 484 -45.05 -2.11 -20.12
CA SER A 484 -45.67 -2.25 -18.82
C SER A 484 -46.50 -3.53 -18.80
N LEU A 485 -46.27 -4.41 -17.82
CA LEU A 485 -47.26 -5.38 -17.38
C LEU A 485 -47.27 -5.38 -15.85
N GLN A 486 -48.47 -5.25 -15.31
CA GLN A 486 -48.76 -5.08 -13.90
C GLN A 486 -49.78 -6.15 -13.49
N ASN A 487 -49.75 -6.55 -12.21
CA ASN A 487 -50.80 -7.23 -11.43
C ASN A 487 -50.94 -8.76 -11.48
N GLY A 488 -51.27 -9.30 -10.30
CA GLY A 488 -51.55 -10.70 -9.97
C GLY A 488 -50.43 -11.33 -9.12
N VAL A 489 -50.58 -11.53 -7.80
CA VAL A 489 -51.70 -11.30 -6.86
C VAL A 489 -51.14 -10.69 -5.56
#